data_AF-A0A1Y2I3L2-F1
#
_entry.id   AF-A0A1Y2I3L2-F1
#
_cell.length_a   1.000
_cell.length_b   1.000
_cell.length_c   1.000
_cell.angle_alpha   90.00
_cell.angle_beta   90.00
_cell.angle_gamma   90.00
#
_symmetry.space_group_name_H-M   'P 1'
#
loop_
_entity.id
_entity.type
_entity.pdbx_description
1 polymer ?
#
loop_
_entity_poly.entity_id
_entity_poly.type
_entity_poly.pdbx_seq_one_letter_code
_entity_poly.pdbx_strand_id
1 'polypeptide(L)'
;TSGFNWSATSFFVGVSATIDLSTIGSSLLLWRRNAHSRFYLWLAVVAAAHMIDLISRNVSDILTRTDQVGPDGLFVYRPLTAGTLAINLICVTFAWIGAVGFVTLNATRFFVVASSGMPKAAKAIVGFAGVSVVLNSINNILYYISFVGTFRNGVRSSSETLLESIIVKLVVAKFVHMSPNHTRSQQTHEHSSRFAKIISSRLL
;
A
#
# COMPACT_ATOMS: atom_id res chain seq x y z
N THR A 1 -22.66 -30.23 11.83
CA THR A 1 -22.05 -29.39 12.89
C THR A 1 -20.92 -28.60 12.26
N SER A 2 -21.10 -27.31 12.02
CA SER A 2 -20.02 -26.43 11.53
C SER A 2 -18.98 -26.28 12.64
N GLY A 3 -17.97 -27.15 12.62
CA GLY A 3 -16.86 -27.09 13.58
C GLY A 3 -16.19 -25.72 13.48
N PHE A 4 -15.92 -25.12 14.64
CA PHE A 4 -15.09 -23.93 14.74
C PHE A 4 -13.75 -24.21 14.04
N ASN A 5 -13.51 -23.59 12.89
CA ASN A 5 -12.26 -23.73 12.15
C ASN A 5 -11.32 -22.62 12.62
N TRP A 6 -10.25 -23.02 13.30
CA TRP A 6 -9.21 -22.10 13.74
C TRP A 6 -8.43 -21.59 12.53
N SER A 7 -8.25 -20.27 12.44
CA SER A 7 -7.48 -19.60 11.39
C SER A 7 -6.36 -18.79 12.04
N ALA A 8 -5.11 -19.13 11.71
CA ALA A 8 -3.94 -18.39 12.18
C ALA A 8 -4.04 -16.91 11.79
N THR A 9 -4.52 -16.61 10.58
CA THR A 9 -4.73 -15.23 10.10
C THR A 9 -5.73 -14.49 10.98
N SER A 10 -6.87 -15.11 11.30
CA SER A 10 -7.89 -14.50 12.16
C SER A 10 -7.37 -14.26 13.59
N PHE A 11 -6.55 -15.18 14.11
CA PHE A 11 -5.88 -15.01 15.40
C PHE A 11 -4.93 -13.81 15.40
N PHE A 12 -4.02 -13.72 14.41
CA PHE A 12 -3.08 -12.61 14.32
C PHE A 12 -3.77 -11.27 14.10
N VAL A 13 -4.86 -11.22 13.32
CA VAL A 13 -5.66 -10.00 13.18
C VAL A 13 -6.29 -9.59 14.53
N GLY A 14 -6.79 -10.54 15.31
CA GLY A 14 -7.29 -10.27 16.66
C GLY A 14 -6.21 -9.72 17.60
N VAL A 15 -5.00 -10.28 17.55
CA VAL A 15 -3.83 -9.79 18.30
C VAL A 15 -3.47 -8.36 17.86
N SER A 16 -3.36 -8.10 16.57
CA SER A 16 -3.07 -6.76 16.03
C SER A 16 -4.12 -5.73 16.44
N ALA A 17 -5.41 -6.05 16.31
CA ALA A 17 -6.49 -5.16 16.72
C ALA A 17 -6.47 -4.86 18.23
N THR A 18 -6.07 -5.83 19.05
CA THR A 18 -5.93 -5.65 20.51
C THR A 18 -4.75 -4.73 20.85
N ILE A 19 -3.63 -4.86 20.14
CA ILE A 19 -2.46 -3.98 20.26
C ILE A 19 -2.84 -2.55 19.88
N ASP A 20 -3.59 -2.36 18.79
CA ASP A 20 -4.06 -1.04 18.38
C ASP A 20 -5.00 -0.44 19.42
N LEU A 21 -5.96 -1.21 19.94
CA LEU A 21 -6.88 -0.76 20.99
C LEU A 21 -6.13 -0.34 22.26
N SER A 22 -5.14 -1.13 22.67
CA SER A 22 -4.26 -0.79 23.79
C SER A 22 -3.49 0.51 23.51
N THR A 23 -2.93 0.65 22.30
CA THR A 23 -2.21 1.85 21.86
C THR A 23 -3.11 3.08 21.88
N ILE A 24 -4.35 2.99 21.40
CA ILE A 24 -5.35 4.06 21.45
C ILE A 24 -5.60 4.46 22.91
N GLY A 25 -5.94 3.50 23.77
CA GLY A 25 -6.26 3.75 25.18
C GLY A 25 -5.09 4.40 25.94
N SER A 26 -3.89 3.83 25.81
CA SER A 26 -2.68 4.37 26.43
C SER A 26 -2.32 5.75 25.88
N SER A 27 -2.44 5.98 24.57
CA SER A 27 -2.12 7.27 23.96
C SER A 27 -3.11 8.36 24.38
N LEU A 28 -4.40 8.07 24.45
CA LEU A 28 -5.40 9.02 24.94
C LEU A 28 -5.20 9.35 26.42
N LEU A 29 -4.86 8.35 27.24
CA LEU A 29 -4.52 8.56 28.64
C LEU A 29 -3.28 9.47 28.79
N LEU A 30 -2.23 9.21 28.01
CA LEU A 30 -1.01 10.02 28.02
C LEU A 30 -1.24 11.44 27.49
N TRP A 31 -2.09 11.60 26.48
CA TRP A 31 -2.48 12.92 25.98
C TRP A 31 -3.23 13.72 27.06
N ARG A 32 -4.16 13.11 27.80
CA ARG A 32 -4.85 13.76 28.92
C ARG A 32 -3.91 14.16 30.05
N ARG A 33 -2.91 13.32 30.35
CA ARG A 33 -1.89 13.60 31.37
C ARG A 33 -0.85 14.62 30.92
N ASN A 34 -0.66 14.78 29.61
CA ASN A 34 0.42 15.58 29.04
C ASN A 34 -0.09 16.33 27.79
N ALA A 35 -0.99 17.29 28.02
CA ALA A 35 -1.77 17.99 26.98
C ALA A 35 -0.90 18.74 25.94
N HIS A 36 0.39 18.93 26.21
CA HIS A 36 1.32 19.61 25.30
C HIS A 36 1.85 18.73 24.17
N SER A 37 1.75 17.40 24.26
CA SER A 37 2.29 16.51 23.23
C SER A 37 1.23 16.02 22.26
N ARG A 38 1.11 16.71 21.11
CA ARG A 38 0.26 16.31 19.98
C ARG A 38 0.62 14.93 19.41
N PHE A 39 1.82 14.43 19.71
CA PHE A 39 2.28 13.11 19.31
C PHE A 39 1.32 12.01 19.77
N TYR A 40 0.86 12.05 21.02
CA TYR A 40 -0.03 11.01 21.55
C TYR A 40 -1.42 11.05 20.90
N LEU A 41 -1.93 12.25 20.58
CA LEU A 41 -3.18 12.38 19.84
C LEU A 41 -3.05 11.78 18.43
N TRP A 42 -1.96 12.09 17.72
CA TRP A 42 -1.70 11.52 16.40
C TRP A 42 -1.49 10.01 16.45
N LEU A 43 -0.80 9.48 17.48
CA LEU A 43 -0.62 8.05 17.67
C LEU A 43 -1.96 7.33 17.85
N ALA A 44 -2.89 7.91 18.62
CA ALA A 44 -4.24 7.37 18.77
C ALA A 44 -5.01 7.37 17.43
N VAL A 45 -4.93 8.45 16.66
CA VAL A 45 -5.58 8.53 15.33
C VAL A 45 -5.01 7.50 14.36
N VAL A 46 -3.70 7.35 14.31
CA VAL A 46 -3.02 6.39 13.42
C VAL A 46 -3.33 4.95 13.81
N ALA A 47 -3.32 4.62 15.10
CA ALA A 47 -3.72 3.30 15.57
C ALA A 47 -5.21 3.00 15.30
N ALA A 48 -6.09 3.99 15.45
CA ALA A 48 -7.50 3.84 15.08
C ALA A 48 -7.66 3.61 13.57
N ALA A 49 -6.92 4.34 12.73
CA ALA A 49 -6.93 4.13 11.29
C ALA A 49 -6.49 2.71 10.92
N HIS A 50 -5.38 2.23 11.48
CA HIS A 50 -4.89 0.88 11.24
C HIS A 50 -5.89 -0.20 11.70
N MET A 51 -6.52 -0.03 12.85
CA MET A 51 -7.57 -0.93 13.33
C MET A 51 -8.79 -0.96 12.37
N ILE A 52 -9.20 0.19 11.83
CA ILE A 52 -10.30 0.27 10.85
C ILE A 52 -9.92 -0.47 9.56
N ASP A 53 -8.69 -0.36 9.08
CA ASP A 53 -8.19 -1.14 7.93
C ASP A 53 -8.32 -2.64 8.20
N LEU A 54 -7.78 -3.14 9.32
CA LEU A 54 -7.84 -4.57 9.67
C LEU A 54 -9.28 -5.10 9.69
N ILE A 55 -10.21 -4.35 10.29
CA ILE A 55 -11.63 -4.73 10.34
C ILE A 55 -12.25 -4.70 8.94
N SER A 56 -12.05 -3.61 8.20
CA SER A 56 -12.63 -3.44 6.86
C SER A 56 -12.11 -4.48 5.88
N ARG A 57 -10.84 -4.86 5.99
CA ARG A 57 -10.20 -5.91 5.19
C ARG A 57 -10.80 -7.27 5.47
N ASN A 58 -10.99 -7.62 6.74
CA ASN A 58 -11.67 -8.86 7.12
C ASN A 58 -13.11 -8.90 6.60
N VAL A 59 -13.85 -7.79 6.72
CA VAL A 59 -15.22 -7.69 6.17
C VAL A 59 -15.19 -7.85 4.65
N SER A 60 -14.26 -7.20 3.97
CA SER A 60 -14.09 -7.33 2.52
C SER A 60 -13.78 -8.77 2.11
N ASP A 61 -12.87 -9.45 2.81
CA ASP A 61 -12.51 -10.85 2.51
C ASP A 61 -13.72 -11.76 2.71
N ILE A 62 -14.48 -11.61 3.79
CA ILE A 62 -15.72 -12.39 4.02
C ILE A 62 -16.75 -12.16 2.90
N LEU A 63 -16.87 -10.92 2.41
CA LEU A 63 -17.86 -10.58 1.38
C LEU A 63 -17.44 -10.98 -0.04
N THR A 64 -16.14 -11.11 -0.30
CA THR A 64 -15.61 -11.33 -1.65
C THR A 64 -15.03 -12.73 -1.82
N ARG A 65 -14.56 -13.40 -0.79
CA ARG A 65 -13.98 -14.73 -0.90
C ARG A 65 -15.07 -15.80 -0.96
N THR A 66 -14.88 -16.79 -1.83
CA THR A 66 -15.72 -18.00 -1.85
C THR A 66 -15.02 -19.15 -1.13
N ASP A 67 -15.78 -20.18 -0.78
CA ASP A 67 -15.24 -21.43 -0.21
C ASP A 67 -14.53 -22.30 -1.26
N GLN A 68 -14.48 -21.86 -2.52
CA GLN A 68 -13.84 -22.58 -3.62
C GLN A 68 -12.38 -22.16 -3.75
N VAL A 69 -11.52 -23.17 -3.93
CA VAL A 69 -10.12 -23.00 -4.30
C VAL A 69 -9.98 -23.39 -5.76
N GLY A 70 -9.39 -22.51 -6.55
CA GLY A 70 -9.15 -22.70 -7.97
C GLY A 70 -8.11 -23.79 -8.25
N PRO A 71 -7.98 -24.21 -9.52
CA PRO A 71 -7.00 -25.21 -9.94
C PRO A 71 -5.54 -24.81 -9.69
N ASP A 72 -5.31 -23.51 -9.54
CA ASP A 72 -4.04 -22.84 -9.23
C ASP A 72 -3.75 -22.77 -7.72
N GLY A 73 -4.64 -23.29 -6.88
CA GLY A 73 -4.52 -23.21 -5.42
C GLY A 73 -4.89 -21.82 -4.86
N LEU A 74 -5.41 -20.91 -5.68
CA LEU A 74 -5.85 -19.58 -5.24
C LEU A 74 -7.34 -19.58 -4.87
N PHE A 75 -7.75 -18.70 -3.96
CA PHE A 75 -9.16 -18.57 -3.62
C PHE A 75 -9.94 -17.95 -4.77
N VAL A 76 -11.11 -18.51 -5.08
CA VAL A 76 -12.01 -17.92 -6.06
C VAL A 76 -12.75 -16.77 -5.39
N TYR A 77 -12.71 -15.59 -6.01
CA TYR A 77 -13.39 -14.39 -5.51
C TYR A 77 -14.70 -14.14 -6.26
N ARG A 78 -15.73 -13.70 -5.53
CA ARG A 78 -17.01 -13.23 -6.05
C ARG A 78 -16.79 -11.97 -6.91
N PRO A 79 -17.66 -11.73 -7.90
CA PRO A 79 -17.62 -10.49 -8.67
C PRO A 79 -17.68 -9.25 -7.77
N LEU A 80 -16.86 -8.24 -8.07
CA LEU A 80 -16.91 -6.97 -7.32
C LEU A 80 -18.26 -6.29 -7.53
N THR A 81 -18.92 -6.00 -6.41
CA THR A 81 -20.08 -5.11 -6.33
C THR A 81 -19.63 -3.69 -5.98
N ALA A 82 -20.49 -2.69 -6.21
CA ALA A 82 -20.19 -1.32 -5.79
C ALA A 82 -19.93 -1.20 -4.27
N GLY A 83 -20.63 -2.00 -3.46
CA GLY A 83 -20.43 -2.04 -2.00
C GLY A 83 -19.09 -2.65 -1.60
N THR A 84 -18.69 -3.77 -2.21
CA THR A 84 -17.37 -4.39 -1.94
C THR A 84 -16.22 -3.53 -2.48
N LEU A 85 -16.41 -2.83 -3.59
CA LEU A 85 -15.47 -1.81 -4.05
C LEU A 85 -15.30 -0.70 -3.00
N ALA A 86 -16.39 -0.14 -2.49
CA ALA A 86 -16.33 0.93 -1.50
C ALA A 86 -15.59 0.50 -0.22
N ILE A 87 -15.85 -0.71 0.28
CA ILE A 87 -15.16 -1.25 1.47
C ILE A 87 -13.66 -1.45 1.19
N ASN A 88 -13.29 -1.95 0.01
CA ASN A 88 -11.89 -2.09 -0.38
C ASN A 88 -11.19 -0.72 -0.47
N LEU A 89 -11.85 0.29 -1.04
CA LEU A 89 -11.28 1.64 -1.10
C LEU A 89 -11.12 2.23 0.30
N ILE A 90 -12.07 2.03 1.21
CA ILE A 90 -11.97 2.43 2.62
C ILE A 90 -10.78 1.75 3.29
N CYS A 91 -10.65 0.44 3.11
CA CYS A 91 -9.53 -0.36 3.61
C CYS A 91 -8.18 0.20 3.12
N VAL A 92 -8.04 0.47 1.82
CA VAL A 92 -6.81 1.07 1.27
C VAL A 92 -6.54 2.47 1.84
N THR A 93 -7.57 3.32 2.04
CA THR A 93 -7.39 4.64 2.66
C THR A 93 -6.78 4.49 4.06
N PHE A 94 -7.38 3.63 4.88
CA PHE A 94 -7.03 3.49 6.28
C PHE A 94 -5.69 2.77 6.47
N ALA A 95 -5.39 1.79 5.61
CA ALA A 95 -4.07 1.16 5.52
C ALA A 95 -2.99 2.20 5.21
N TRP A 96 -3.28 3.08 4.25
CA TRP A 96 -2.37 4.15 3.84
C TRP A 96 -2.11 5.15 4.97
N ILE A 97 -3.17 5.64 5.63
CA ILE A 97 -3.07 6.54 6.79
C ILE A 97 -2.29 5.88 7.93
N GLY A 98 -2.62 4.63 8.26
CA GLY A 98 -1.95 3.86 9.30
C GLY A 98 -0.45 3.70 9.02
N ALA A 99 -0.09 3.21 7.84
CA ALA A 99 1.30 2.98 7.44
C ALA A 99 2.13 4.27 7.41
N VAL A 100 1.64 5.33 6.74
CA VAL A 100 2.34 6.61 6.67
C VAL A 100 2.44 7.25 8.05
N GLY A 101 1.37 7.19 8.83
CA GLY A 101 1.32 7.73 10.18
C GLY A 101 2.34 7.06 11.11
N PHE A 102 2.38 5.73 11.15
CA PHE A 102 3.31 5.00 12.02
C PHE A 102 4.77 5.26 11.61
N VAL A 103 5.09 5.23 10.31
CA VAL A 103 6.44 5.53 9.84
C VAL A 103 6.84 6.96 10.21
N THR A 104 5.96 7.94 10.00
CA THR A 104 6.24 9.36 10.30
C THR A 104 6.44 9.60 11.79
N LEU A 105 5.57 9.05 12.64
CA LEU A 105 5.67 9.19 14.09
C LEU A 105 6.93 8.53 14.63
N ASN A 106 7.27 7.32 14.15
CA ASN A 106 8.47 6.62 14.57
C ASN A 106 9.74 7.34 14.10
N ALA A 107 9.78 7.83 12.85
CA ALA A 107 10.92 8.60 12.33
C ALA A 107 11.11 9.91 13.10
N THR A 108 10.03 10.61 13.44
CA THR A 108 10.08 11.85 14.24
C THR A 108 10.62 11.58 15.63
N ARG A 109 10.11 10.54 16.32
CA ARG A 109 10.59 10.15 17.64
C ARG A 109 12.06 9.74 17.60
N PHE A 110 12.44 8.93 16.62
CA PHE A 110 13.81 8.50 16.42
C PHE A 110 14.74 9.70 16.21
N PHE A 111 14.36 10.66 15.37
CA PHE A 111 15.15 11.85 15.13
C PHE A 111 15.39 12.67 16.40
N VAL A 112 14.33 12.92 17.19
CA VAL A 112 14.43 13.67 18.45
C VAL A 112 15.40 12.99 19.41
N VAL A 113 15.36 11.67 19.53
CA VAL A 113 16.22 10.91 20.46
C VAL A 113 17.65 10.76 19.93
N ALA A 114 17.82 10.41 18.66
CA ALA A 114 19.10 10.07 18.07
C ALA A 114 19.91 11.28 17.60
N SER A 115 19.29 12.46 17.44
CA SER A 115 19.97 13.66 16.95
C SER A 115 21.08 14.16 17.87
N SER A 116 21.00 13.87 19.17
CA SER A 116 22.02 14.24 20.17
C SER A 116 23.30 13.41 20.06
N GLY A 117 23.19 12.11 19.77
CA GLY A 117 24.33 11.20 19.67
C GLY A 117 24.82 10.92 18.25
N MET A 118 23.90 10.93 17.27
CA MET A 118 24.17 10.48 15.89
C MET A 118 23.41 11.31 14.84
N PRO A 119 23.67 12.63 14.71
CA PRO A 119 22.87 13.53 13.89
C PRO A 119 22.87 13.19 12.40
N LYS A 120 23.99 12.71 11.85
CA LYS A 120 24.08 12.31 10.42
C LYS A 120 23.24 11.06 10.14
N ALA A 121 23.34 10.04 11.00
CA ALA A 121 22.55 8.81 10.86
C ALA A 121 21.06 9.08 11.09
N ALA A 122 20.71 9.93 12.06
CA ALA A 122 19.34 10.35 12.31
C ALA A 122 18.69 10.99 11.07
N LYS A 123 19.40 11.92 10.42
CA LYS A 123 18.95 12.53 9.16
C LYS A 123 18.79 11.52 8.02
N ALA A 124 19.74 10.59 7.88
CA ALA A 124 19.68 9.56 6.84
C ALA A 124 18.45 8.64 7.02
N ILE A 125 18.19 8.18 8.24
CA ILE A 125 17.04 7.31 8.55
C ILE A 125 15.72 8.03 8.30
N VAL A 126 15.59 9.30 8.70
CA VAL A 126 14.41 10.11 8.36
C VAL A 126 14.26 10.29 6.85
N GLY A 127 15.37 10.48 6.13
CA GLY A 127 15.38 10.53 4.66
C GLY A 127 14.83 9.25 4.03
N PHE A 128 15.31 8.08 4.46
CA PHE A 128 14.80 6.78 4.00
C PHE A 128 13.33 6.57 4.37
N ALA A 129 12.92 6.98 5.56
CA ALA A 129 11.51 6.95 5.96
C ALA A 129 10.64 7.82 5.03
N GLY A 130 11.12 9.01 4.66
CA GLY A 130 10.45 9.90 3.71
C GLY A 130 10.30 9.26 2.32
N VAL A 131 11.36 8.63 1.80
CA VAL A 131 11.30 7.90 0.51
C VAL A 131 10.29 6.75 0.60
N SER A 132 10.31 5.98 1.69
CA SER A 132 9.35 4.90 1.93
C SER A 132 7.89 5.39 1.93
N VAL A 133 7.63 6.51 2.60
CA VAL A 133 6.30 7.15 2.61
C VAL A 133 5.85 7.55 1.21
N VAL A 134 6.74 8.14 0.39
CA VAL A 134 6.42 8.53 -0.99
C VAL A 134 6.11 7.30 -1.84
N LEU A 135 6.96 6.27 -1.79
CA LEU A 135 6.76 5.03 -2.56
C LEU A 135 5.46 4.32 -2.15
N ASN A 136 5.20 4.21 -0.85
CA ASN A 136 3.96 3.63 -0.35
C ASN A 136 2.72 4.43 -0.79
N SER A 137 2.83 5.76 -0.84
CA SER A 137 1.75 6.63 -1.32
C SER A 137 1.47 6.43 -2.80
N ILE A 138 2.52 6.37 -3.64
CA ILE A 138 2.39 6.07 -5.07
C ILE A 138 1.73 4.71 -5.26
N ASN A 139 2.19 3.68 -4.55
CA ASN A 139 1.64 2.34 -4.63
C ASN A 139 0.13 2.31 -4.31
N ASN A 140 -0.28 2.98 -3.22
CA ASN A 140 -1.70 3.06 -2.86
C ASN A 140 -2.53 3.81 -3.91
N ILE A 141 -2.03 4.90 -4.49
CA ILE A 141 -2.70 5.61 -5.59
C ILE A 141 -2.90 4.69 -6.80
N LEU A 142 -1.87 3.91 -7.17
CA LEU A 142 -1.98 2.94 -8.26
C LEU A 142 -2.99 1.85 -7.94
N TYR A 143 -3.04 1.37 -6.69
CA TYR A 143 -4.08 0.44 -6.24
C TYR A 143 -5.49 1.02 -6.40
N TYR A 144 -5.72 2.29 -6.02
CA TYR A 144 -7.00 2.98 -6.22
C TYR A 144 -7.43 2.99 -7.68
N ILE A 145 -6.52 3.46 -8.56
CA ILE A 145 -6.79 3.56 -9.99
C ILE A 145 -7.10 2.17 -10.56
N SER A 146 -6.37 1.15 -10.13
CA SER A 146 -6.55 -0.22 -10.61
C SER A 146 -7.86 -0.85 -10.15
N PHE A 147 -8.27 -0.65 -8.89
CA PHE A 147 -9.55 -1.16 -8.38
C PHE A 147 -10.74 -0.49 -9.08
N VAL A 148 -10.72 0.83 -9.20
CA VAL A 148 -11.76 1.61 -9.90
C VAL A 148 -11.78 1.26 -11.38
N GLY A 149 -10.61 1.16 -12.00
CA GLY A 149 -10.45 0.74 -13.39
C GLY A 149 -11.05 -0.65 -13.59
N THR A 150 -10.67 -1.62 -12.77
CA THR A 150 -11.13 -3.02 -12.88
C THR A 150 -12.64 -3.13 -12.73
N PHE A 151 -13.23 -2.36 -11.81
CA PHE A 151 -14.68 -2.29 -11.67
C PHE A 151 -15.37 -1.68 -12.90
N ARG A 152 -14.78 -0.65 -13.52
CA ARG A 152 -15.37 0.07 -14.66
C ARG A 152 -15.15 -0.62 -16.01
N ASN A 153 -13.98 -1.20 -16.22
CA ASN A 153 -13.45 -1.63 -17.52
C ASN A 153 -13.00 -3.11 -17.56
N GLY A 154 -13.13 -3.85 -16.46
CA GLY A 154 -12.68 -5.24 -16.33
C GLY A 154 -11.15 -5.39 -16.21
N VAL A 155 -10.63 -6.58 -16.50
CA VAL A 155 -9.22 -7.00 -16.24
C VAL A 155 -8.17 -6.14 -16.96
N ARG A 156 -8.54 -5.34 -17.97
CA ARG A 156 -7.63 -4.49 -18.76
C ARG A 156 -6.99 -3.33 -17.97
N SER A 157 -7.38 -3.13 -16.72
CA SER A 157 -6.91 -2.05 -15.84
C SER A 157 -6.31 -2.57 -14.53
N SER A 158 -5.73 -3.78 -14.54
CA SER A 158 -4.98 -4.28 -13.40
C SER A 158 -3.72 -3.43 -13.14
N SER A 159 -3.24 -3.48 -11.90
CA SER A 159 -2.07 -2.71 -11.44
C SER A 159 -0.80 -3.07 -12.19
N GLU A 160 -0.66 -4.31 -12.64
CA GLU A 160 0.48 -4.80 -13.43
C GLU A 160 0.59 -4.06 -14.77
N THR A 161 -0.51 -3.92 -15.51
CA THR A 161 -0.54 -3.22 -16.80
C THR A 161 -0.28 -1.72 -16.66
N LEU A 162 -0.73 -1.12 -15.55
CA LEU A 162 -0.48 0.29 -15.23
C LEU A 162 0.98 0.54 -14.85
N LEU A 163 1.57 -0.33 -14.03
CA LEU A 163 3.00 -0.27 -13.67
C LEU A 163 3.89 -0.45 -14.91
N GLU A 164 3.59 -1.41 -15.77
CA GLU A 164 4.30 -1.59 -17.05
C GLU A 164 4.20 -0.33 -17.90
N SER A 165 3.02 0.27 -18.04
CA SER A 165 2.81 1.51 -18.81
C SER A 165 3.60 2.69 -18.25
N ILE A 166 3.64 2.85 -16.92
CA ILE A 166 4.39 3.92 -16.26
C ILE A 166 5.89 3.70 -16.38
N ILE A 167 6.38 2.47 -16.16
CA ILE A 167 7.80 2.11 -16.32
C ILE A 167 8.23 2.34 -17.76
N VAL A 168 7.46 1.87 -18.74
CA VAL A 168 7.74 2.09 -20.16
C VAL A 168 7.78 3.58 -20.48
N LYS A 169 6.81 4.38 -20.00
CA LYS A 169 6.81 5.83 -20.23
C LYS A 169 8.00 6.54 -19.57
N LEU A 170 8.39 6.16 -18.37
CA LEU A 170 9.56 6.73 -17.68
C LEU A 170 10.87 6.35 -18.37
N VAL A 171 11.00 5.10 -18.81
CA VAL A 171 12.16 4.64 -19.59
C VAL A 171 12.22 5.38 -20.92
N VAL A 172 11.10 5.47 -21.66
CA VAL A 172 11.02 6.22 -22.93
C VAL A 172 11.33 7.70 -22.73
N ALA A 173 10.77 8.36 -21.70
CA ALA A 173 11.07 9.76 -21.40
C ALA A 173 12.56 9.97 -21.08
N LYS A 174 13.20 9.04 -20.38
CA LYS A 174 14.63 9.08 -20.07
C LYS A 174 15.50 8.85 -21.31
N PHE A 175 15.07 7.98 -22.24
CA PHE A 175 15.75 7.77 -23.52
C PHE A 175 15.57 8.94 -24.49
N VAL A 176 14.40 9.58 -24.51
CA VAL A 176 14.13 10.77 -25.33
C VAL A 176 14.94 11.97 -24.82
N HIS A 177 15.12 12.12 -23.51
CA HIS A 177 15.96 13.17 -22.94
C HIS A 177 17.48 12.93 -23.07
N MET A 178 17.92 11.71 -23.40
CA MET A 178 19.35 11.39 -23.61
C MET A 178 19.80 11.43 -25.07
N SER A 179 18.90 11.75 -26.02
CA SER A 179 19.24 11.84 -27.44
C SER A 179 19.14 13.27 -27.96
N PRO A 180 20.15 14.13 -27.76
CA PRO A 180 20.24 15.34 -28.56
C PRO A 180 20.64 14.94 -29.98
N ASN A 181 19.77 15.24 -30.94
CA ASN A 181 19.97 15.16 -32.39
C ASN A 181 20.12 13.76 -33.01
N HIS A 182 19.01 13.17 -33.48
CA HIS A 182 18.90 12.84 -34.92
C HIS A 182 17.48 12.41 -35.30
N THR A 183 17.02 12.97 -36.41
CA THR A 183 15.84 12.63 -37.19
C THR A 183 15.76 11.13 -37.54
N ARG A 184 14.75 10.41 -37.05
CA ARG A 184 14.06 9.33 -37.80
C ARG A 184 12.83 8.79 -37.06
N SER A 185 11.65 9.20 -37.52
CA SER A 185 10.32 8.87 -37.00
C SER A 185 9.77 7.49 -37.38
N GLN A 186 10.60 6.52 -37.78
CA GLN A 186 10.09 5.19 -38.20
C GLN A 186 10.82 3.97 -37.61
N GLN A 187 12.00 4.14 -36.99
CA GLN A 187 12.75 3.01 -36.43
C GLN A 187 12.44 2.70 -34.95
N THR A 188 11.79 3.63 -34.24
CA THR A 188 11.49 3.52 -32.80
C THR A 188 10.34 2.56 -32.49
N HIS A 189 9.39 2.37 -33.40
CA HIS A 189 8.26 1.44 -33.17
C HIS A 189 8.68 -0.03 -33.25
N GLU A 190 9.58 -0.39 -34.17
CA GLU A 190 10.06 -1.78 -34.30
C GLU A 190 11.01 -2.19 -33.16
N HIS A 191 11.89 -1.28 -32.73
CA HIS A 191 12.83 -1.58 -31.64
C HIS A 191 12.11 -1.69 -30.28
N SER A 192 11.09 -0.87 -30.03
CA SER A 192 10.29 -0.94 -28.79
C SER A 192 9.48 -2.24 -28.71
N SER A 193 8.90 -2.70 -29.83
CA SER A 193 8.17 -3.97 -29.92
C SER A 193 9.06 -5.19 -29.65
N ARG A 194 10.30 -5.20 -30.19
CA ARG A 194 11.25 -6.29 -29.96
C ARG A 194 11.78 -6.31 -28.51
N PHE A 195 12.02 -5.15 -27.90
CA PHE A 195 12.47 -5.08 -26.51
C PHE A 195 11.38 -5.54 -25.53
N ALA A 196 10.12 -5.16 -25.76
CA ALA A 196 9.00 -5.62 -24.94
C ALA A 196 8.83 -7.15 -24.98
N LYS A 197 9.04 -7.78 -26.15
CA LYS A 197 9.01 -9.25 -26.30
C LYS A 197 10.13 -9.97 -25.53
N ILE A 198 11.33 -9.40 -25.48
CA ILE A 198 12.48 -10.02 -24.81
C ILE A 198 12.35 -9.96 -23.28
N ILE A 199 11.73 -8.90 -22.75
CA ILE A 199 11.48 -8.77 -21.31
C ILE A 199 10.36 -9.71 -20.87
N SER A 200 9.29 -9.83 -21.67
CA SER A 200 8.19 -10.77 -21.43
C SER A 200 8.64 -12.24 -21.40
N SER A 201 9.64 -12.63 -22.19
CA SER A 201 10.12 -14.03 -22.24
C SER A 201 11.13 -14.40 -21.14
N ARG A 202 11.51 -13.46 -20.26
CA ARG A 202 12.47 -13.71 -19.16
C ARG A 202 11.87 -13.56 -17.76
N LEU A 203 10.57 -13.24 -17.68
CA LEU A 203 9.82 -13.06 -16.43
C LEU A 203 8.71 -14.11 -16.22
N LEU A 204 8.60 -15.09 -17.13
CA LEU A 204 7.88 -16.36 -16.97
C LEU A 204 8.91 -17.49 -16.85
#